data_AF-A0AAU0RGP8-F1
#
_entry.id   AF-A0AAU0RGP8-F1
#
_cell.length_a   1.000
_cell.length_b   1.000
_cell.length_c   1.000
_cell.angle_alpha   90.00
_cell.angle_beta   90.00
_cell.angle_gamma   90.00
#
_symmetry.space_group_name_H-M   'P 1'
#
loop_
_entity.id
_entity.type
_entity.pdbx_description
1 polymer ?
#
loop_
_entity_poly.entity_id
_entity_poly.type
_entity_poly.pdbx_seq_one_letter_code
_entity_poly.pdbx_strand_id
1 'polypeptide(L)'
;MRKKQIRKSLPGSPLKVDMAFHVRQQPDSGMIISEYCRAHQISEGSFYYWLKKTNNTSPVPSSPPAILPVKIVASSNEPVNSNLFAEVRGIAIYQPVPAEYLLTLLNH
;
A
#
# COMPACT_ATOMS: atom_id res chain seq x y z
N MET A 1 -36.77 -29.26 -24.33
CA MET A 1 -35.91 -28.47 -25.26
C MET A 1 -35.80 -27.02 -24.76
N ARG A 2 -34.76 -26.66 -24.00
CA ARG A 2 -34.56 -25.26 -23.56
C ARG A 2 -33.98 -24.46 -24.72
N LYS A 3 -34.78 -23.57 -25.31
CA LYS A 3 -34.33 -22.63 -26.35
C LYS A 3 -33.25 -21.75 -25.72
N LYS A 4 -31.98 -21.93 -26.12
CA LYS A 4 -30.90 -20.99 -25.80
C LYS A 4 -31.27 -19.68 -26.47
N GLN A 5 -31.79 -18.75 -25.67
CA GLN A 5 -32.04 -17.38 -26.08
C GLN A 5 -30.66 -16.76 -26.34
N ILE A 6 -30.23 -16.80 -27.61
CA ILE A 6 -29.10 -16.02 -28.10
C ILE A 6 -29.48 -14.58 -27.78
N ARG A 7 -28.81 -13.98 -26.79
CA ARG A 7 -28.96 -12.55 -26.48
C ARG A 7 -28.41 -11.80 -27.69
N LYS A 8 -29.29 -11.55 -28.67
CA LYS A 8 -29.01 -10.65 -29.78
C LYS A 8 -28.61 -9.32 -29.12
N SER A 9 -27.38 -8.88 -29.35
CA SER A 9 -26.92 -7.57 -28.91
C SER A 9 -27.87 -6.52 -29.47
N LEU A 10 -28.41 -5.67 -28.59
CA LEU A 10 -29.20 -4.50 -28.98
C LEU A 10 -28.31 -3.61 -29.87
N PRO A 11 -28.84 -3.00 -30.95
CA PRO A 11 -28.08 -2.03 -31.75
C PRO A 11 -27.68 -0.86 -30.83
N GLY A 12 -26.38 -0.72 -30.56
CA GLY A 12 -25.85 0.19 -29.54
C GLY A 12 -25.23 -0.51 -28.32
N SER A 13 -25.16 -1.84 -28.28
CA SER A 13 -24.37 -2.54 -27.26
C SER A 13 -22.89 -2.56 -27.68
N PRO A 14 -22.01 -1.73 -27.07
CA PRO A 14 -20.57 -1.79 -27.34
C PRO A 14 -20.02 -3.20 -27.09
N LEU A 15 -19.05 -3.60 -27.91
CA LEU A 15 -18.41 -4.90 -27.76
C LEU A 15 -17.73 -4.98 -26.37
N LYS A 16 -17.54 -6.20 -25.87
CA LYS A 16 -16.95 -6.42 -24.54
C LYS A 16 -15.59 -5.74 -24.34
N VAL A 17 -14.82 -5.58 -25.42
CA VAL A 17 -13.50 -4.93 -25.44
C VAL A 17 -13.64 -3.40 -25.30
N ASP A 18 -14.65 -2.81 -25.94
CA ASP A 18 -14.91 -1.36 -25.92
C ASP A 18 -15.43 -0.90 -24.55
N MET A 19 -16.19 -1.75 -23.84
CA MET A 19 -16.77 -1.36 -22.54
C MET A 19 -15.74 -1.09 -21.45
N ALA A 20 -14.65 -1.87 -21.40
CA ALA A 20 -13.59 -1.64 -20.42
C ALA A 20 -12.85 -0.32 -20.69
N PHE A 21 -12.74 0.08 -21.96
CA PHE A 21 -12.17 1.36 -22.36
C PHE A 21 -13.05 2.53 -21.88
N HIS A 22 -14.35 2.47 -22.13
CA HIS A 22 -15.31 3.49 -21.70
C HIS A 22 -15.35 3.68 -20.17
N VAL A 23 -15.26 2.59 -19.40
CA VAL A 23 -15.20 2.66 -17.93
C VAL A 23 -13.94 3.40 -17.44
N ARG A 24 -12.80 3.26 -18.14
CA ARG A 24 -11.55 3.96 -17.80
C ARG A 24 -11.55 5.41 -18.27
N GLN A 25 -12.22 5.72 -19.37
CA GLN A 25 -12.25 7.06 -19.97
C GLN A 25 -13.30 7.98 -19.32
N GLN A 26 -14.37 7.44 -18.74
CA GLN A 26 -15.42 8.26 -18.12
C GLN A 26 -14.90 9.22 -17.03
N PRO A 27 -14.00 8.82 -16.10
CA PRO A 27 -13.42 9.75 -15.13
C PRO A 27 -12.69 10.94 -15.77
N ASP A 28 -11.93 10.71 -16.84
CA ASP A 28 -11.17 11.75 -17.55
C ASP A 28 -12.08 12.72 -18.29
N SER A 29 -13.30 12.29 -18.64
CA SER A 29 -14.27 13.12 -19.35
C SER A 29 -14.92 14.20 -18.48
N GLY A 30 -14.85 14.07 -17.14
CA GLY A 30 -15.52 14.97 -16.19
C GLY A 30 -17.05 14.94 -16.22
N MET A 31 -17.67 14.15 -17.12
CA MET A 31 -19.12 13.98 -17.21
C MET A 31 -19.63 13.01 -16.15
N ILE A 32 -20.86 13.19 -15.68
CA ILE A 32 -21.54 12.18 -14.86
C ILE A 32 -21.82 10.93 -15.70
N ILE A 33 -21.87 9.76 -15.05
CA ILE A 33 -21.97 8.45 -15.74
C ILE A 33 -23.18 8.38 -16.69
N SER A 34 -24.33 8.92 -16.30
CA SER A 34 -25.54 8.94 -17.13
C SER A 34 -25.38 9.78 -18.39
N GLU A 35 -24.72 10.94 -18.27
CA GLU A 35 -24.44 11.83 -19.40
C GLU A 35 -23.40 11.22 -20.35
N TYR A 36 -22.35 10.62 -19.80
CA TYR A 36 -21.36 9.87 -20.56
C TYR A 36 -22.01 8.70 -21.32
N CYS A 37 -22.86 7.92 -20.65
CA CYS A 37 -23.57 6.80 -21.27
C CYS A 37 -24.49 7.28 -22.40
N ARG A 38 -25.19 8.41 -22.20
CA ARG A 38 -26.04 9.01 -23.25
C ARG A 38 -25.22 9.50 -24.45
N ALA A 39 -24.10 10.18 -24.22
CA ALA A 39 -23.23 10.71 -25.27
C ALA A 39 -22.61 9.60 -26.12
N HIS A 40 -22.24 8.48 -25.49
CA HIS A 40 -21.60 7.33 -26.15
C HIS A 40 -22.59 6.21 -26.53
N GLN A 41 -23.90 6.43 -26.38
CA GLN A 41 -24.96 5.45 -26.67
C GLN A 41 -24.80 4.11 -25.94
N ILE A 42 -24.27 4.15 -24.71
CA ILE A 42 -24.03 2.99 -23.86
C ILE A 42 -25.19 2.83 -22.88
N SER A 43 -25.69 1.61 -22.69
CA SER A 43 -26.65 1.35 -21.62
C SER A 43 -25.98 1.48 -20.25
N GLU A 44 -26.54 2.27 -19.34
CA GLU A 44 -26.02 2.43 -17.98
C GLU A 44 -25.88 1.09 -17.25
N GLY A 45 -26.84 0.17 -17.40
CA GLY A 45 -26.77 -1.15 -16.77
C GLY A 45 -25.56 -1.98 -17.21
N SER A 46 -25.17 -1.91 -18.48
CA SER A 46 -23.92 -2.53 -18.95
C SER A 46 -22.70 -1.79 -18.41
N PHE A 47 -22.74 -0.46 -18.34
CA PHE A 47 -21.65 0.34 -17.78
C PHE A 47 -21.39 -0.02 -16.32
N TYR A 48 -22.41 -0.04 -15.46
CA TYR A 48 -22.29 -0.43 -14.06
C TYR A 48 -21.85 -1.89 -13.88
N TYR A 49 -22.34 -2.80 -14.73
CA TYR A 49 -21.87 -4.19 -14.73
C TYR A 49 -20.36 -4.27 -15.00
N TRP A 50 -19.88 -3.54 -16.02
CA TRP A 50 -18.47 -3.50 -16.36
C TRP A 50 -17.63 -2.76 -15.33
N LEU A 51 -18.12 -1.66 -14.75
CA LEU A 51 -17.49 -0.94 -13.65
C LEU A 51 -17.24 -1.87 -12.45
N LYS A 52 -18.26 -2.63 -12.04
CA LYS A 52 -18.11 -3.63 -10.97
C LYS A 52 -17.10 -4.71 -11.36
N LYS A 53 -17.18 -5.19 -12.60
CA LYS A 53 -16.30 -6.26 -13.10
C LYS A 53 -14.84 -5.81 -13.20
N THR A 54 -14.56 -4.59 -13.67
CA THR A 54 -13.20 -4.04 -13.78
C THR A 54 -12.63 -3.69 -12.42
N ASN A 55 -13.43 -3.21 -11.47
CA ASN A 55 -12.99 -3.00 -10.09
C ASN A 55 -12.63 -4.33 -9.41
N ASN A 56 -13.41 -5.39 -9.68
CA ASN A 56 -13.10 -6.74 -9.17
C ASN A 56 -11.95 -7.44 -9.93
N THR A 57 -11.59 -6.94 -11.11
CA THR A 57 -10.45 -7.41 -11.93
C THR A 57 -9.28 -6.44 -11.85
N SER A 58 -9.30 -5.47 -10.92
CA SER A 58 -8.05 -4.91 -10.44
C SER A 58 -7.20 -6.11 -9.99
N PRO A 59 -5.93 -6.22 -10.39
CA PRO A 59 -5.03 -7.07 -9.61
C PRO A 59 -5.25 -6.61 -8.17
N VAL A 60 -5.54 -7.57 -7.30
CA VAL A 60 -5.67 -7.39 -5.85
C VAL A 60 -4.86 -6.16 -5.48
N PRO A 61 -5.47 -5.06 -4.97
CA PRO A 61 -4.68 -3.92 -4.55
C PRO A 61 -3.60 -4.52 -3.69
N SER A 62 -2.36 -4.13 -3.96
CA SER A 62 -1.16 -4.47 -3.22
C SER A 62 -1.40 -4.13 -1.75
N SER A 63 -2.24 -4.93 -1.08
CA SER A 63 -2.26 -5.09 0.33
C SER A 63 -0.83 -5.47 0.61
N PRO A 64 -0.13 -4.76 1.50
CA PRO A 64 1.10 -5.32 2.01
C PRO A 64 0.78 -6.77 2.41
N PRO A 65 1.62 -7.73 2.02
CA PRO A 65 1.39 -9.11 2.41
C PRO A 65 1.11 -9.12 3.91
N ALA A 66 0.02 -9.75 4.34
CA ALA A 66 -0.38 -9.81 5.75
C ALA A 66 0.74 -10.39 6.65
N ILE A 67 1.72 -11.04 6.02
CA ILE A 67 2.93 -11.55 6.62
C ILE A 67 4.11 -10.95 5.85
N LEU A 68 4.76 -9.96 6.46
CA LEU A 68 6.05 -9.46 5.99
C LEU A 68 7.14 -10.37 6.57
N PRO A 69 8.09 -10.88 5.77
CA PRO A 69 9.26 -11.57 6.30
C PRO A 69 10.08 -10.57 7.13
N VAL A 70 10.06 -10.75 8.45
CA VAL A 70 10.91 -9.99 9.37
C VAL A 70 12.34 -10.47 9.14
N LYS A 71 13.20 -9.61 8.59
CA LYS A 71 14.65 -9.85 8.61
C LYS A 71 15.10 -9.81 10.06
N ILE A 72 15.29 -11.00 10.65
CA ILE A 72 16.01 -11.13 11.91
C ILE A 72 17.47 -10.86 11.58
N VAL A 73 17.85 -9.60 11.59
CA VAL A 73 19.26 -9.23 11.66
C VAL A 73 19.67 -9.69 13.05
N ALA A 74 20.60 -10.65 13.13
CA ALA A 74 21.27 -10.90 14.39
C ALA A 74 21.83 -9.56 14.83
N SER A 75 21.23 -8.95 15.87
CA SER A 75 21.83 -7.83 16.55
C SER A 75 23.23 -8.30 16.85
N SER A 76 24.21 -7.69 16.16
CA SER A 76 25.59 -8.00 16.40
C SER A 76 25.76 -7.84 17.91
N ASN A 77 26.17 -8.90 18.58
CA ASN A 77 26.77 -8.79 19.91
C ASN A 77 28.14 -8.09 19.77
N GLU A 78 28.23 -7.05 18.94
CA GLU A 78 29.20 -6.02 19.17
C GLU A 78 28.88 -5.52 20.57
N PRO A 79 29.86 -5.49 21.50
CA PRO A 79 29.67 -4.64 22.64
C PRO A 79 29.28 -3.30 22.04
N VAL A 80 28.07 -2.81 22.33
CA VAL A 80 27.77 -1.39 22.18
C VAL A 80 29.02 -0.76 22.77
N ASN A 81 29.81 -0.11 21.92
CA ASN A 81 30.98 0.62 22.34
C ASN A 81 30.40 1.72 23.23
N SER A 82 30.10 1.34 24.47
CA SER A 82 29.77 2.23 25.52
C SER A 82 31.06 3.03 25.57
N ASN A 83 30.96 4.31 25.24
CA ASN A 83 32.03 5.27 25.46
C ASN A 83 32.35 5.39 26.97
N LEU A 84 32.12 4.35 27.76
CA LEU A 84 32.37 4.23 29.18
C LEU A 84 33.88 4.30 29.36
N PHE A 85 34.32 5.48 29.76
CA PHE A 85 35.67 5.78 30.14
C PHE A 85 36.01 5.13 31.50
N ALA A 86 35.11 5.21 32.48
CA ALA A 86 35.28 4.58 33.79
C ALA A 86 33.92 4.39 34.50
N GLU A 87 33.87 3.46 35.45
CA GLU A 87 32.77 3.34 36.41
C GLU A 87 33.30 3.44 37.84
N VAL A 88 32.76 4.36 38.65
CA VAL A 88 33.19 4.58 40.04
C VAL A 88 31.96 4.60 40.94
N ARG A 89 31.86 3.68 41.90
CA ARG A 89 30.71 3.56 42.83
C ARG A 89 29.34 3.47 42.14
N GLY A 90 29.28 2.87 40.95
CA GLY A 90 28.06 2.78 40.15
C GLY A 90 27.76 4.03 39.30
N ILE A 91 28.67 5.00 39.27
CA ILE A 91 28.59 6.17 38.38
C ILE A 91 29.36 5.85 37.10
N ALA A 92 28.65 5.82 35.97
CA ALA A 92 29.23 5.64 34.65
C ALA A 92 29.73 6.97 34.06
N ILE A 93 31.00 7.02 33.68
CA ILE A 93 31.65 8.20 33.09
C ILE A 93 31.92 7.91 31.63
N TYR A 94 31.37 8.73 30.73
CA TYR A 94 31.43 8.50 29.28
C TYR A 94 32.44 9.39 28.53
N GLN A 95 33.22 10.17 29.27
CA GLN A 95 34.23 11.09 28.72
C GLN A 95 35.55 10.93 29.47
N PRO A 96 36.70 11.14 28.81
CA PRO A 96 37.99 11.15 29.48
C PRO A 96 38.05 12.24 30.56
N VAL A 97 38.43 11.84 31.77
CA VAL A 97 38.60 12.75 32.91
C VAL A 97 39.97 12.55 33.57
N PRO A 98 40.56 13.59 34.17
CA PRO A 98 41.78 13.47 34.97
C PRO A 98 41.59 12.53 36.17
N ALA A 99 42.68 11.91 36.63
CA ALA A 99 42.66 10.99 37.78
C ALA A 99 42.17 11.67 39.07
N GLU A 100 42.49 12.95 39.27
CA GLU A 100 42.05 13.74 40.42
C GLU A 100 40.53 13.76 40.57
N TYR A 101 39.80 13.88 39.45
CA TYR A 101 38.35 13.88 39.45
C TYR A 101 37.79 12.54 39.96
N LEU A 102 38.36 11.42 39.53
CA LEU A 102 37.94 10.09 40.01
C LEU A 102 38.18 9.91 41.52
N LEU A 103 39.28 10.46 42.04
CA LEU A 103 39.58 10.41 43.48
C LEU A 103 38.57 11.20 44.31
N THR A 104 38.07 12.33 43.80
CA THR A 104 37.02 13.09 44.51
C THR A 104 35.72 12.27 44.68
N LEU A 105 35.41 11.38 43.74
CA LEU A 105 34.24 10.51 43.80
C LEU A 105 34.39 9.35 44.80
N LEU A 106 35.61 9.04 45.24
CA LEU A 106 35.88 7.95 46.20
C LEU A 106 35.80 8.38 47.66
N ASN A 107 35.96 9.68 47.92
CA ASN A 107 36.10 10.26 49.26
C ASN A 107 34.81 10.92 49.78
N HIS A 108 33.71 10.77 49.05
CA HIS A 108 32.36 11.20 49.43
C HIS A 108 31.49 10.00 49.82
#